data_AF-A0A428MRC2-F1
#
_entry.id   AF-A0A428MRC2-F1
#
_cell.length_a   1.000
_cell.length_b   1.000
_cell.length_c   1.000
_cell.angle_alpha   90.00
_cell.angle_beta   90.00
_cell.angle_gamma   90.00
#
_symmetry.space_group_name_H-M   'P 1'
#
loop_
_entity.id
_entity.type
_entity.pdbx_description
1 polymer ?
#
loop_
_entity_poly.entity_id
_entity_poly.type
_entity_poly.pdbx_seq_one_letter_code
_entity_poly.pdbx_strand_id
1 'polypeptide(L)'
;MKHSIFSSAFWRAYWVSLRRSKKDSRDRKLALRLSVLILFFILYYGSLLWNARAGFDAGTGVIASIFAFFFVTAILGRWVNNKLDERKSRRESDQFVNKDIRNRLASDGFALSVVLARAGSEQMLREKQMPSGIEVITRRTHLDQLRKLDIWNGLDGGLRNLLLMPDGHWPENIIDLWQSFETLRCIRWVLRLDERLEPLTYLPKMDYRSAFELTEKPARLLSGAGMVDTWDIRVERNEADAFFSRCYAEGIGRGIMTGVNADTHTWAAEVFDAARDSDRRDVLVAYDTVGELNEDTLRYVSGVSFQRYHCLQLIMNLIDGIDSWEEWTALCFPILQKSEQVDHGEERN
;
A
#
# COMPACT_ATOMS: atom_id res chain seq x y z
N MET A 1 0.62 10.54 9.39
CA MET A 1 1.58 10.15 10.46
C MET A 1 2.75 11.10 10.38
N LYS A 2 3.20 11.74 11.47
CA LYS A 2 4.43 12.57 11.41
C LYS A 2 5.58 11.64 10.97
N HIS A 3 6.16 11.88 9.79
CA HIS A 3 7.37 11.19 9.32
C HIS A 3 8.55 11.56 10.22
N SER A 4 8.58 10.96 11.39
CA SER A 4 9.68 11.08 12.32
C SER A 4 10.88 10.35 11.75
N ILE A 5 12.06 10.96 11.82
CA ILE A 5 13.35 10.33 11.54
C ILE A 5 13.52 9.07 12.44
N PHE A 6 12.79 8.98 13.55
CA PHE A 6 12.80 7.84 14.46
C PHE A 6 11.85 6.70 14.03
N SER A 7 11.11 6.82 12.93
CA SER A 7 10.24 5.74 12.45
C SER A 7 11.03 4.67 11.69
N SER A 8 10.67 3.40 11.89
CA SER A 8 11.28 2.27 11.16
C SER A 8 11.07 2.38 9.64
N ALA A 9 9.92 2.93 9.22
CA ALA A 9 9.62 3.19 7.82
C ALA A 9 10.59 4.20 7.17
N PHE A 10 11.01 5.25 7.90
CA PHE A 10 12.00 6.20 7.41
C PHE A 10 13.34 5.52 7.15
N TRP A 11 13.85 4.77 8.13
CA TRP A 11 15.14 4.08 7.99
C TRP A 11 15.11 3.01 6.91
N ARG A 12 14.01 2.27 6.76
CA ARG A 12 13.84 1.30 5.67
C ARG A 12 13.92 1.98 4.31
N ALA A 13 13.18 3.08 4.12
CA ALA A 13 13.21 3.84 2.88
C ALA A 13 14.59 4.47 2.59
N TYR A 14 15.25 5.01 3.61
CA TYR A 14 16.62 5.53 3.49
C TYR A 14 17.62 4.44 3.11
N TRP A 15 17.58 3.27 3.77
CA TRP A 15 18.43 2.14 3.43
C TRP A 15 18.20 1.61 2.02
N VAL A 16 16.94 1.55 1.58
CA VAL A 16 16.58 1.23 0.19
C VAL A 16 17.19 2.24 -0.78
N SER A 17 16.99 3.55 -0.54
CA SER A 17 17.54 4.60 -1.41
C SER A 17 19.09 4.59 -1.42
N LEU A 18 19.73 4.34 -0.28
CA LEU A 18 21.19 4.25 -0.16
C LEU A 18 21.76 3.06 -0.96
N ARG A 19 21.08 1.91 -0.97
CA ARG A 19 21.51 0.78 -1.80
C ARG A 19 21.24 1.03 -3.29
N ARG A 20 20.10 1.67 -3.61
CA ARG A 20 19.72 2.04 -4.98
C ARG A 20 20.60 3.12 -5.59
N SER A 21 21.25 3.97 -4.79
CA SER A 21 22.09 5.08 -5.28
C SER A 21 23.22 4.65 -6.23
N LYS A 22 23.63 3.39 -6.18
CA LYS A 22 24.61 2.80 -7.11
C LYS A 22 24.03 2.65 -8.51
N LYS A 23 22.76 2.27 -8.63
CA LYS A 23 22.06 1.96 -9.89
C LYS A 23 21.25 3.14 -10.43
N ASP A 24 20.62 3.96 -9.57
CA ASP A 24 19.78 5.10 -9.97
C ASP A 24 20.38 6.45 -9.54
N SER A 25 20.48 7.37 -10.51
CA SER A 25 20.95 8.75 -10.32
C SER A 25 19.98 9.63 -9.51
N ARG A 26 18.67 9.35 -9.56
CA ARG A 26 17.64 10.09 -8.81
C ARG A 26 17.73 9.75 -7.33
N ASP A 27 17.78 8.45 -7.01
CA ASP A 27 18.01 7.97 -5.65
C ASP A 27 19.36 8.39 -5.11
N ARG A 28 20.40 8.53 -5.95
CA ARG A 28 21.69 9.09 -5.51
C ARG A 28 21.56 10.51 -4.96
N LYS A 29 20.78 11.37 -5.61
CA LYS A 29 20.54 12.73 -5.12
C LYS A 29 19.74 12.72 -3.82
N LEU A 30 18.74 11.85 -3.71
CA LEU A 30 17.91 11.74 -2.51
C LEU A 30 18.70 11.16 -1.32
N ALA A 31 19.42 10.07 -1.52
CA ALA A 31 20.31 9.47 -0.53
C ALA A 31 21.38 10.47 -0.07
N LEU A 32 22.05 11.18 -0.99
CA LEU A 32 23.04 12.19 -0.64
C LEU A 32 22.44 13.32 0.21
N ARG A 33 21.24 13.80 -0.13
CA ARG A 33 20.54 14.81 0.67
C ARG A 33 20.20 14.30 2.07
N LEU A 34 19.70 13.08 2.19
CA LEU A 34 19.38 12.46 3.49
C LEU A 34 20.65 12.20 4.31
N SER A 35 21.73 11.75 3.68
CA SER A 35 23.04 11.57 4.33
C SER A 35 23.60 12.88 4.87
N VAL A 36 23.52 13.97 4.08
CA VAL A 36 23.96 15.31 4.52
C VAL A 36 23.11 15.79 5.69
N LEU A 37 21.80 15.53 5.67
CA LEU A 37 20.90 15.90 6.77
C LEU A 37 21.23 15.11 8.06
N ILE A 38 21.45 13.79 7.95
CA ILE A 38 21.86 12.96 9.09
C ILE A 38 23.23 13.40 9.63
N LEU A 39 24.21 13.62 8.74
CA LEU A 39 25.53 14.10 9.11
C LEU A 39 25.46 15.46 9.82
N PHE A 40 24.63 16.38 9.31
CA PHE A 40 24.37 17.67 9.95
C PHE A 40 23.84 17.49 11.38
N PHE A 41 22.85 16.62 11.60
CA PHE A 41 22.34 16.36 12.94
C PHE A 41 23.42 15.75 13.86
N ILE A 42 24.23 14.82 13.36
CA ILE A 42 25.34 14.22 14.14
C ILE A 42 26.36 15.30 14.52
N LEU A 43 26.79 16.12 13.58
CA LEU A 43 27.75 17.21 13.83
C LEU A 43 27.19 18.26 14.78
N TYR A 44 25.90 18.60 14.64
CA TYR A 44 25.21 19.55 15.51
C TYR A 44 25.08 19.02 16.95
N TYR A 45 24.64 17.78 17.15
CA TYR A 45 24.57 17.19 18.49
C TYR A 45 25.95 16.97 19.08
N GLY A 46 26.92 16.55 18.27
CA GLY A 46 28.31 16.38 18.68
C GLY A 46 28.94 17.69 19.13
N SER A 47 28.70 18.80 18.42
CA SER A 47 29.19 20.12 18.81
C SER A 47 28.53 20.63 20.10
N LEU A 48 27.23 20.40 20.30
CA LEU A 48 26.55 20.72 21.55
C LEU A 48 27.16 19.97 22.74
N LEU A 49 27.39 18.66 22.60
CA LEU A 49 28.02 17.84 23.64
C LEU A 49 29.47 18.26 23.91
N TRP A 50 30.23 18.58 22.87
CA TRP A 50 31.60 19.07 23.00
C TRP A 50 31.66 20.40 23.75
N ASN A 51 30.83 21.37 23.36
CA ASN A 51 30.75 22.67 24.03
C ASN A 51 30.32 22.54 25.50
N ALA A 52 29.36 21.67 25.80
CA ALA A 52 28.93 21.39 27.17
C ALA A 52 30.07 20.80 28.03
N ARG A 53 30.97 20.01 27.43
CA ARG A 53 32.11 19.39 28.12
C ARG A 53 33.34 20.31 28.23
N ALA A 54 33.59 21.13 27.21
CA ALA A 54 34.81 21.92 27.09
C ALA A 54 34.79 23.23 27.90
N GLY A 55 33.65 23.61 28.49
CA GLY A 55 33.52 24.87 29.27
C GLY A 55 33.82 26.13 28.45
N PHE A 56 33.75 26.03 27.13
CA PHE A 56 34.06 27.11 26.19
C PHE A 56 33.05 28.25 26.36
N ASP A 57 33.50 29.50 26.21
CA ASP A 57 32.64 30.69 26.25
C ASP A 57 31.42 30.50 25.34
N ALA A 58 30.28 30.23 25.98
CA ALA A 58 29.10 29.67 25.35
C ALA A 58 28.53 30.54 24.21
N GLY A 59 28.92 31.81 24.12
CA GLY A 59 28.37 32.78 23.18
C GLY A 59 28.56 32.41 21.70
N THR A 60 29.78 32.17 21.24
CA THR A 60 30.06 32.05 19.80
C THR A 60 29.60 30.72 19.19
N GLY A 61 29.81 29.61 19.91
CA GLY A 61 29.36 28.28 19.50
C GLY A 61 27.83 28.15 19.47
N VAL A 62 27.14 28.75 20.45
CA VAL A 62 25.67 28.79 20.49
C VAL A 62 25.12 29.64 19.36
N ILE A 63 25.71 30.82 19.08
CA ILE A 63 25.28 31.68 17.98
C ILE A 63 25.42 30.97 16.62
N ALA A 64 26.56 30.35 16.33
CA ALA A 64 26.76 29.62 15.07
C ALA A 64 25.78 28.43 14.93
N SER A 65 25.51 27.72 16.02
CA SER A 65 24.57 26.60 16.05
C SER A 65 23.12 27.07 15.83
N ILE A 66 22.74 28.20 16.41
CA ILE A 66 21.43 28.85 16.20
C ILE A 66 21.29 29.26 14.73
N PHE A 67 22.30 29.93 14.15
CA PHE A 67 22.26 30.34 12.74
C PHE A 67 22.17 29.14 11.79
N ALA A 68 22.95 28.08 12.03
CA ALA A 68 22.88 26.85 11.25
C ALA A 68 21.50 26.18 11.37
N PHE A 69 20.93 26.14 12.58
CA PHE A 69 19.58 25.62 12.82
C PHE A 69 18.51 26.44 12.07
N PHE A 70 18.56 27.79 12.13
CA PHE A 70 17.63 28.66 11.41
C PHE A 70 17.79 28.55 9.89
N PHE A 71 19.01 28.44 9.38
CA PHE A 71 19.26 28.29 7.95
C PHE A 71 18.72 26.95 7.43
N VAL A 72 18.97 25.86 8.14
CA VAL A 72 18.46 24.52 7.79
C VAL A 72 16.94 24.44 7.95
N THR A 73 16.37 25.00 9.01
CA THR A 73 14.91 25.05 9.19
C THR A 73 14.23 25.98 8.20
N ALA A 74 14.87 27.05 7.71
CA ALA A 74 14.34 27.89 6.64
C ALA A 74 14.34 27.15 5.30
N ILE A 75 15.41 26.42 4.96
CA ILE A 75 15.48 25.61 3.73
C ILE A 75 14.47 24.46 3.78
N LEU A 76 14.41 23.73 4.89
CA LEU A 76 13.44 22.65 5.10
C LEU A 76 12.01 23.20 5.18
N GLY A 77 11.82 24.33 5.84
CA GLY A 77 10.53 24.99 6.03
C GLY A 77 9.94 25.48 4.72
N ARG A 78 10.76 26.04 3.81
CA ARG A 78 10.32 26.41 2.46
C ARG A 78 9.92 25.19 1.63
N TRP A 79 10.60 24.07 1.81
CA TRP A 79 10.26 22.81 1.15
C TRP A 79 8.98 22.17 1.70
N VAL A 80 8.84 22.16 3.03
CA VAL A 80 7.67 21.65 3.73
C VAL A 80 6.44 22.53 3.47
N ASN A 81 6.58 23.86 3.48
CA ASN A 81 5.49 24.78 3.16
C ASN A 81 5.02 24.64 1.72
N ASN A 82 5.92 24.54 0.73
CA ASN A 82 5.48 24.30 -0.65
C ASN A 82 4.64 23.02 -0.78
N LYS A 83 5.02 21.94 -0.09
CA LYS A 83 4.22 20.70 -0.05
C LYS A 83 2.93 20.84 0.77
N LEU A 84 2.93 21.65 1.83
CA LEU A 84 1.74 21.87 2.66
C LEU A 84 0.73 22.80 1.98
N ASP A 85 1.20 23.77 1.20
CA ASP A 85 0.36 24.69 0.43
C ASP A 85 -0.25 23.97 -0.77
N GLU A 86 0.50 23.09 -1.47
CA GLU A 86 -0.07 22.14 -2.45
C GLU A 86 -1.14 21.23 -1.81
N ARG A 87 -0.93 20.80 -0.55
CA ARG A 87 -1.90 19.97 0.18
C ARG A 87 -3.13 20.77 0.63
N LYS A 88 -2.97 22.04 1.04
CA LYS A 88 -4.09 22.91 1.43
C LYS A 88 -4.94 23.31 0.24
N SER A 89 -4.33 23.66 -0.89
CA SER A 89 -5.06 23.98 -2.12
C SER A 89 -5.83 22.77 -2.67
N ARG A 90 -5.29 21.56 -2.51
CA ARG A 90 -6.00 20.30 -2.83
C ARG A 90 -7.16 20.02 -1.87
N ARG A 91 -7.02 20.35 -0.58
CA ARG A 91 -8.09 20.20 0.42
C ARG A 91 -9.27 21.16 0.22
N GLU A 92 -9.04 22.29 -0.44
CA GLU A 92 -10.09 23.25 -0.81
C GLU A 92 -10.79 22.85 -2.12
N SER A 93 -10.21 21.93 -2.88
CA SER A 93 -10.82 21.22 -4.01
C SER A 93 -11.55 19.95 -3.53
N ASP A 94 -12.35 20.05 -2.47
CA ASP A 94 -13.39 19.05 -2.19
C ASP A 94 -14.42 19.15 -3.33
N GLN A 95 -14.09 18.53 -4.48
CA GLN A 95 -15.05 18.19 -5.51
C GLN A 95 -16.19 17.43 -4.84
N PHE A 96 -17.40 17.62 -5.34
CA PHE A 96 -18.62 16.94 -4.93
C PHE A 96 -18.46 15.42 -5.11
N VAL A 97 -17.72 14.76 -4.23
CA VAL A 97 -17.60 13.31 -4.22
C VAL A 97 -18.92 12.79 -3.70
N ASN A 98 -19.55 11.93 -4.50
CA ASN A 98 -20.82 11.33 -4.14
C ASN A 98 -20.67 10.58 -2.80
N LYS A 99 -21.38 11.06 -1.77
CA LYS A 99 -21.35 10.50 -0.42
C LYS A 99 -21.73 9.02 -0.41
N ASP A 100 -22.57 8.58 -1.34
CA ASP A 100 -23.03 7.20 -1.43
C ASP A 100 -21.88 6.28 -1.86
N ILE A 101 -21.09 6.69 -2.86
CA ILE A 101 -19.90 5.93 -3.28
C ILE A 101 -18.91 5.83 -2.13
N ARG A 102 -18.62 6.96 -1.46
CA ARG A 102 -17.71 7.00 -0.32
C ARG A 102 -18.19 6.07 0.80
N ASN A 103 -19.47 6.12 1.13
CA ASN A 103 -20.06 5.30 2.19
C ASN A 103 -20.06 3.82 1.81
N ARG A 104 -20.30 3.49 0.54
CA ARG A 104 -20.24 2.11 0.07
C ARG A 104 -18.81 1.56 0.09
N LEU A 105 -17.83 2.30 -0.44
CA LEU A 105 -16.41 1.95 -0.35
C LEU A 105 -15.97 1.79 1.12
N ALA A 106 -16.50 2.61 2.01
CA ALA A 106 -16.25 2.49 3.44
C ALA A 106 -16.88 1.21 4.02
N SER A 107 -18.13 0.92 3.73
CA SER A 107 -18.78 -0.33 4.16
C SER A 107 -18.05 -1.57 3.65
N ASP A 108 -17.69 -1.59 2.37
CA ASP A 108 -16.98 -2.72 1.75
C ASP A 108 -15.56 -2.85 2.29
N GLY A 109 -14.86 -1.73 2.51
CA GLY A 109 -13.54 -1.70 3.15
C GLY A 109 -13.57 -2.24 4.58
N PHE A 110 -14.63 -1.93 5.35
CA PHE A 110 -14.82 -2.49 6.69
C PHE A 110 -15.11 -4.00 6.62
N ALA A 111 -16.04 -4.43 5.77
CA ALA A 111 -16.33 -5.84 5.56
C ALA A 111 -15.08 -6.63 5.17
N LEU A 112 -14.30 -6.11 4.23
CA LEU A 112 -13.03 -6.69 3.81
C LEU A 112 -12.02 -6.75 4.97
N SER A 113 -11.92 -5.72 5.80
CA SER A 113 -11.05 -5.76 6.98
C SER A 113 -11.43 -6.85 7.98
N VAL A 114 -12.73 -7.12 8.16
CA VAL A 114 -13.22 -8.21 9.01
C VAL A 114 -12.84 -9.57 8.42
N VAL A 115 -13.00 -9.76 7.11
CA VAL A 115 -12.62 -10.99 6.41
C VAL A 115 -11.11 -11.25 6.56
N LEU A 116 -10.28 -10.22 6.31
CA LEU A 116 -8.83 -10.32 6.44
C LEU A 116 -8.37 -10.55 7.88
N ALA A 117 -9.02 -9.93 8.87
CA ALA A 117 -8.74 -10.17 10.29
C ALA A 117 -9.08 -11.61 10.71
N ARG A 118 -10.21 -12.15 10.23
CA ARG A 118 -10.55 -13.56 10.43
C ARG A 118 -9.57 -14.48 9.71
N ALA A 119 -9.19 -14.17 8.48
CA ALA A 119 -8.18 -14.95 7.75
C ALA A 119 -6.83 -15.00 8.46
N GLY A 120 -6.40 -13.89 9.05
CA GLY A 120 -5.20 -13.86 9.89
C GLY A 120 -5.33 -14.75 11.11
N SER A 121 -6.49 -14.75 11.75
CA SER A 121 -6.78 -15.62 12.91
C SER A 121 -6.76 -17.11 12.52
N GLU A 122 -7.30 -17.47 11.35
CA GLU A 122 -7.25 -18.82 10.80
C GLU A 122 -5.82 -19.28 10.50
N GLN A 123 -5.03 -18.42 9.84
CA GLN A 123 -3.62 -18.69 9.58
C GLN A 123 -2.85 -18.90 10.89
N MET A 124 -3.11 -18.07 11.91
CA MET A 124 -2.51 -18.21 13.24
C MET A 124 -2.86 -19.54 13.93
N LEU A 125 -4.11 -19.99 13.84
CA LEU A 125 -4.55 -21.26 14.43
C LEU A 125 -3.84 -22.46 13.76
N ARG A 126 -3.63 -22.39 12.45
CA ARG A 126 -2.92 -23.43 11.68
C ARG A 126 -1.42 -23.46 12.00
N GLU A 127 -0.77 -22.29 11.99
CA GLU A 127 0.68 -22.17 12.18
C GLU A 127 1.10 -22.24 13.66
N LYS A 128 0.14 -22.14 14.60
CA LYS A 128 0.36 -22.12 16.07
C LYS A 128 1.34 -21.04 16.54
N GLN A 129 1.51 -19.97 15.76
CA GLN A 129 2.36 -18.84 16.11
C GLN A 129 1.50 -17.58 16.20
N MET A 130 1.60 -16.86 17.32
CA MET A 130 0.98 -15.54 17.45
C MET A 130 1.96 -14.46 16.99
N PRO A 131 1.63 -13.69 15.94
CA PRO A 131 2.40 -12.51 15.58
C PRO A 131 2.40 -11.53 16.75
N SER A 132 3.55 -10.90 17.03
CA SER A 132 3.65 -9.92 18.11
C SER A 132 2.65 -8.77 17.93
N GLY A 133 1.83 -8.51 18.94
CA GLY A 133 0.90 -7.37 19.00
C GLY A 133 -0.48 -7.59 18.37
N ILE A 134 -0.93 -8.84 18.21
CA ILE A 134 -2.29 -9.17 17.73
C ILE A 134 -3.05 -9.88 18.87
N GLU A 135 -4.23 -9.35 19.24
CA GLU A 135 -5.18 -10.02 20.13
C GLU A 135 -6.19 -10.81 19.29
N VAL A 136 -6.49 -12.04 19.69
CA VAL A 136 -7.49 -12.86 18.99
C VAL A 136 -8.87 -12.30 19.30
N ILE A 137 -9.43 -11.53 18.36
CA ILE A 137 -10.79 -11.02 18.46
C ILE A 137 -11.76 -12.12 18.03
N THR A 138 -12.75 -12.42 18.89
CA THR A 138 -13.70 -13.49 18.63
C THR A 138 -14.60 -13.20 17.44
N ARG A 139 -14.97 -14.24 16.67
CA ARG A 139 -15.97 -14.19 15.59
C ARG A 139 -17.22 -13.38 15.98
N ARG A 140 -17.71 -13.54 17.22
CA ARG A 140 -18.91 -12.86 17.72
C ARG A 140 -18.76 -11.34 17.68
N THR A 141 -17.61 -10.81 18.12
CA THR A 141 -17.34 -9.37 18.13
C THR A 141 -17.43 -8.77 16.73
N HIS A 142 -16.82 -9.43 15.73
CA HIS A 142 -16.88 -8.97 14.34
C HIS A 142 -18.30 -8.98 13.77
N LEU A 143 -19.08 -10.04 14.05
CA LEU A 143 -20.48 -10.13 13.61
C LEU A 143 -21.36 -9.06 14.26
N ASP A 144 -21.17 -8.81 15.56
CA ASP A 144 -21.92 -7.78 16.28
C ASP A 144 -21.57 -6.37 15.76
N GLN A 145 -20.31 -6.12 15.39
CA GLN A 145 -19.91 -4.87 14.73
C GLN A 145 -20.55 -4.71 13.35
N LEU A 146 -20.50 -5.73 12.49
CA LEU A 146 -21.12 -5.70 11.16
C LEU A 146 -22.63 -5.43 11.24
N ARG A 147 -23.31 -6.00 12.23
CA ARG A 147 -24.75 -5.75 12.47
C ARG A 147 -25.01 -4.35 13.01
N LYS A 148 -24.22 -3.89 13.99
CA LYS A 148 -24.35 -2.55 14.57
C LYS A 148 -24.19 -1.43 13.54
N LEU A 149 -23.40 -1.68 12.50
CA LEU A 149 -23.12 -0.74 11.42
C LEU A 149 -24.03 -0.93 10.20
N ASP A 150 -25.01 -1.82 10.28
CA ASP A 150 -25.94 -2.21 9.19
C ASP A 150 -25.24 -2.67 7.90
N ILE A 151 -24.01 -3.18 8.01
CA ILE A 151 -23.26 -3.74 6.88
C ILE A 151 -23.66 -5.19 6.64
N TRP A 152 -23.99 -5.93 7.72
CA TRP A 152 -24.28 -7.36 7.70
C TRP A 152 -25.36 -7.76 6.67
N ASN A 153 -26.44 -6.99 6.57
CA ASN A 153 -27.56 -7.31 5.69
C ASN A 153 -27.24 -7.10 4.21
N GLY A 154 -26.27 -6.24 3.90
CA GLY A 154 -25.81 -5.96 2.54
C GLY A 154 -24.71 -6.89 2.05
N LEU A 155 -24.21 -7.81 2.90
CA LEU A 155 -23.20 -8.79 2.50
C LEU A 155 -23.80 -9.90 1.65
N ASP A 156 -23.02 -10.36 0.68
CA ASP A 156 -23.32 -11.56 -0.10
C ASP A 156 -23.59 -12.80 0.80
N GLY A 157 -24.43 -13.71 0.33
CA GLY A 157 -24.77 -14.94 1.05
C GLY A 157 -23.56 -15.84 1.32
N GLY A 158 -22.69 -16.02 0.32
CA GLY A 158 -21.44 -16.78 0.47
C GLY A 158 -20.51 -16.13 1.48
N LEU A 159 -20.41 -14.81 1.48
CA LEU A 159 -19.58 -14.09 2.46
C LEU A 159 -20.11 -14.21 3.89
N ARG A 160 -21.44 -14.13 4.07
CA ARG A 160 -22.07 -14.34 5.36
C ARG A 160 -21.83 -15.77 5.86
N ASN A 161 -21.97 -16.77 4.99
CA ASN A 161 -21.70 -18.16 5.34
C ASN A 161 -20.25 -18.35 5.78
N LEU A 162 -19.29 -17.80 5.05
CA LEU A 162 -17.87 -17.82 5.39
C LEU A 162 -17.60 -17.17 6.75
N LEU A 163 -18.17 -15.98 7.01
CA LEU A 163 -18.02 -15.28 8.29
C LEU A 163 -18.71 -15.98 9.46
N LEU A 164 -19.68 -16.86 9.20
CA LEU A 164 -20.33 -17.70 10.21
C LEU A 164 -19.56 -18.98 10.50
N MET A 165 -18.65 -19.43 9.62
CA MET A 165 -17.89 -20.66 9.85
C MET A 165 -17.12 -20.59 11.18
N PRO A 166 -17.10 -21.67 11.97
CA PRO A 166 -16.27 -21.76 13.16
C PRO A 166 -14.80 -21.56 12.83
N ASP A 167 -14.02 -21.14 13.83
CA ASP A 167 -12.58 -21.01 13.63
C ASP A 167 -11.97 -22.40 13.30
N GLY A 168 -10.99 -22.44 12.40
CA GLY A 168 -10.35 -23.67 11.92
C GLY A 168 -11.09 -24.40 10.79
N HIS A 169 -12.29 -23.93 10.40
CA HIS A 169 -13.11 -24.56 9.36
C HIS A 169 -13.13 -23.76 8.05
N TRP A 170 -12.37 -22.66 7.97
CA TRP A 170 -12.25 -21.93 6.71
C TRP A 170 -11.51 -22.79 5.67
N PRO A 171 -11.83 -22.65 4.37
CA PRO A 171 -11.17 -23.41 3.32
C PRO A 171 -9.65 -23.16 3.27
N GLU A 172 -8.89 -24.11 2.72
CA GLU A 172 -7.43 -23.98 2.64
C GLU A 172 -6.98 -22.85 1.72
N ASN A 173 -7.77 -22.54 0.68
CA ASN A 173 -7.52 -21.46 -0.27
C ASN A 173 -7.60 -20.04 0.33
N ILE A 174 -7.85 -19.90 1.64
CA ILE A 174 -7.81 -18.62 2.34
C ILE A 174 -6.46 -17.89 2.21
N ILE A 175 -5.38 -18.65 1.95
CA ILE A 175 -4.02 -18.14 1.69
C ILE A 175 -4.00 -17.25 0.42
N ASP A 176 -4.98 -17.41 -0.47
CA ASP A 176 -5.10 -16.62 -1.70
C ASP A 176 -5.68 -15.22 -1.48
N LEU A 177 -6.05 -14.85 -0.24
CA LEU A 177 -6.54 -13.50 0.10
C LEU A 177 -5.45 -12.42 0.07
N TRP A 178 -4.23 -12.76 -0.33
CA TRP A 178 -3.14 -11.79 -0.45
C TRP A 178 -3.47 -10.63 -1.39
N GLN A 179 -4.25 -10.87 -2.44
CA GLN A 179 -4.73 -9.83 -3.36
C GLN A 179 -5.63 -8.83 -2.64
N SER A 180 -6.50 -9.33 -1.77
CA SER A 180 -7.44 -8.49 -1.02
C SER A 180 -6.74 -7.54 -0.04
N PHE A 181 -5.51 -7.82 0.39
CA PHE A 181 -4.70 -6.84 1.15
C PHE A 181 -4.38 -5.58 0.34
N GLU A 182 -4.08 -5.73 -0.94
CA GLU A 182 -3.80 -4.58 -1.80
C GLU A 182 -5.07 -3.77 -2.05
N THR A 183 -6.21 -4.44 -2.23
CA THR A 183 -7.54 -3.78 -2.28
C THR A 183 -7.78 -2.97 -1.01
N LEU A 184 -7.59 -3.56 0.17
CA LEU A 184 -7.77 -2.86 1.44
C LEU A 184 -6.83 -1.65 1.57
N ARG A 185 -5.56 -1.79 1.16
CA ARG A 185 -4.58 -0.70 1.16
C ARG A 185 -5.01 0.45 0.25
N CYS A 186 -5.51 0.15 -0.95
CA CYS A 186 -6.05 1.15 -1.87
C CYS A 186 -7.27 1.86 -1.26
N ILE A 187 -8.23 1.12 -0.69
CA ILE A 187 -9.40 1.69 -0.02
C ILE A 187 -8.99 2.62 1.12
N ARG A 188 -8.07 2.18 1.99
CA ARG A 188 -7.59 2.98 3.12
C ARG A 188 -6.95 4.30 2.65
N TRP A 189 -6.12 4.24 1.62
CA TRP A 189 -5.51 5.43 1.04
C TRP A 189 -6.55 6.35 0.41
N VAL A 190 -7.46 5.82 -0.43
CA VAL A 190 -8.53 6.57 -1.10
C VAL A 190 -9.45 7.24 -0.08
N LEU A 191 -9.78 6.58 1.03
CA LEU A 191 -10.58 7.16 2.13
C LEU A 191 -9.77 8.06 3.08
N ARG A 192 -8.54 8.44 2.69
CA ARG A 192 -7.61 9.31 3.44
C ARG A 192 -7.29 8.81 4.86
N LEU A 193 -7.37 7.49 5.09
CA LEU A 193 -6.89 6.87 6.34
C LEU A 193 -5.37 6.78 6.37
N ASP A 194 -4.80 6.49 5.21
CA ASP A 194 -3.36 6.47 5.01
C ASP A 194 -2.94 7.72 4.21
N GLU A 195 -1.86 8.39 4.65
CA GLU A 195 -1.40 9.65 4.05
C GLU A 195 -0.83 9.46 2.64
N ARG A 196 -0.35 8.25 2.33
CA ARG A 196 0.25 7.89 1.05
C ARG A 196 0.03 6.41 0.79
N LEU A 197 -0.10 6.06 -0.49
CA LEU A 197 -0.02 4.69 -0.93
C LEU A 197 1.44 4.24 -0.91
N GLU A 198 1.74 3.08 -0.34
CA GLU A 198 3.13 2.57 -0.34
C GLU A 198 3.55 2.25 -1.78
N PRO A 199 4.66 2.80 -2.30
CA PRO A 199 5.11 2.51 -3.66
C PRO A 199 5.31 1.02 -3.91
N LEU A 200 4.90 0.52 -5.08
CA LEU A 200 5.11 -0.88 -5.50
C LEU A 200 6.58 -1.27 -5.46
N THR A 201 7.47 -0.30 -5.68
CA THR A 201 8.92 -0.48 -5.60
C THR A 201 9.41 -0.92 -4.21
N TYR A 202 8.63 -0.79 -3.13
CA TYR A 202 9.03 -1.23 -1.78
C TYR A 202 8.59 -2.65 -1.42
N LEU A 203 8.00 -3.38 -2.36
CA LEU A 203 7.46 -4.73 -2.15
C LEU A 203 6.45 -4.71 -1.01
N PRO A 204 5.23 -4.17 -1.26
CA PRO A 204 4.21 -4.06 -0.23
C PRO A 204 3.96 -5.44 0.39
N LYS A 205 3.92 -5.52 1.72
CA LYS A 205 3.76 -6.80 2.43
C LYS A 205 2.32 -7.02 2.85
N MET A 206 1.93 -8.27 3.05
CA MET A 206 0.68 -8.58 3.76
C MET A 206 0.82 -8.10 5.20
N ASP A 207 -0.12 -7.26 5.65
CA ASP A 207 -0.10 -6.70 7.00
C ASP A 207 -1.47 -6.81 7.65
N TYR A 208 -1.68 -7.92 8.36
CA TYR A 208 -2.89 -8.17 9.14
C TYR A 208 -3.19 -7.05 10.15
N ARG A 209 -2.16 -6.33 10.65
CA ARG A 209 -2.37 -5.23 11.61
C ARG A 209 -3.23 -4.12 11.03
N SER A 210 -3.11 -3.86 9.72
CA SER A 210 -3.92 -2.87 9.03
C SER A 210 -5.41 -3.24 8.98
N ALA A 211 -5.73 -4.53 8.91
CA ALA A 211 -7.08 -5.05 8.99
C ALA A 211 -7.61 -5.00 10.44
N PHE A 212 -6.82 -5.48 11.41
CA PHE A 212 -7.19 -5.45 12.83
C PHE A 212 -7.45 -4.03 13.35
N GLU A 213 -6.60 -3.05 12.97
CA GLU A 213 -6.80 -1.64 13.35
C GLU A 213 -8.19 -1.10 12.96
N LEU A 214 -8.69 -1.51 11.79
CA LEU A 214 -10.01 -1.09 11.29
C LEU A 214 -11.15 -1.80 12.01
N THR A 215 -10.97 -3.07 12.37
CA THR A 215 -11.95 -3.81 13.19
C THR A 215 -12.07 -3.24 14.60
N GLU A 216 -10.97 -2.74 15.19
CA GLU A 216 -11.03 -2.09 16.52
C GLU A 216 -11.68 -0.70 16.47
N LYS A 217 -11.47 0.03 15.36
CA LYS A 217 -11.86 1.45 15.23
C LYS A 217 -12.65 1.69 13.94
N PRO A 218 -13.84 1.07 13.77
CA PRO A 218 -14.66 1.19 12.56
C PRO A 218 -15.02 2.64 12.23
N ALA A 219 -15.20 3.46 13.27
CA ALA A 219 -15.52 4.88 13.12
C ALA A 219 -14.50 5.62 12.24
N ARG A 220 -13.21 5.27 12.27
CA ARG A 220 -12.20 5.94 11.43
C ARG A 220 -12.55 5.84 9.95
N LEU A 221 -12.99 4.65 9.53
CA LEU A 221 -13.28 4.35 8.14
C LEU A 221 -14.68 4.86 7.75
N LEU A 222 -15.64 4.85 8.67
CA LEU A 222 -17.02 5.28 8.39
C LEU A 222 -17.28 6.78 8.59
N SER A 223 -16.52 7.49 9.43
CA SER A 223 -16.75 8.91 9.75
C SER A 223 -15.86 9.90 8.98
N GLY A 224 -14.99 9.41 8.09
CA GLY A 224 -14.09 10.25 7.30
C GLY A 224 -14.85 11.14 6.31
N ALA A 225 -14.52 12.42 6.25
CA ALA A 225 -15.29 13.41 5.48
C ALA A 225 -14.97 13.46 3.97
N GLY A 226 -13.88 12.85 3.51
CA GLY A 226 -13.43 13.02 2.13
C GLY A 226 -12.71 11.82 1.54
N MET A 227 -12.50 11.88 0.23
CA MET A 227 -11.72 10.93 -0.55
C MET A 227 -10.50 11.63 -1.16
N VAL A 228 -9.50 10.87 -1.56
CA VAL A 228 -8.41 11.34 -2.41
C VAL A 228 -8.98 11.83 -3.74
N ASP A 229 -8.38 12.89 -4.28
CA ASP A 229 -8.85 13.52 -5.52
C ASP A 229 -8.65 12.56 -6.70
N THR A 230 -9.59 12.55 -7.65
CA THR A 230 -9.55 11.64 -8.82
C THR A 230 -8.25 11.77 -9.62
N TRP A 231 -7.65 12.97 -9.65
CA TRP A 231 -6.35 13.18 -10.28
C TRP A 231 -5.23 12.36 -9.63
N ASP A 232 -5.18 12.35 -8.29
CA ASP A 232 -4.16 11.59 -7.56
C ASP A 232 -4.39 10.08 -7.70
N ILE A 233 -5.66 9.63 -7.70
CA ILE A 233 -6.02 8.23 -7.98
C ILE A 233 -5.52 7.83 -9.38
N ARG A 234 -5.71 8.69 -10.39
CA ARG A 234 -5.25 8.47 -11.77
C ARG A 234 -3.74 8.32 -11.88
N VAL A 235 -2.97 9.14 -11.15
CA VAL A 235 -1.50 9.06 -11.14
C VAL A 235 -1.06 7.71 -10.60
N GLU A 236 -1.54 7.31 -9.42
CA GLU A 236 -1.18 6.02 -8.80
C GLU A 236 -1.65 4.82 -9.64
N ARG A 237 -2.83 4.92 -10.29
CA ARG A 237 -3.32 3.91 -11.23
C ARG A 237 -2.38 3.75 -12.43
N ASN A 238 -1.96 4.85 -13.05
CA ASN A 238 -1.06 4.81 -14.21
C ASN A 238 0.33 4.29 -13.82
N GLU A 239 0.83 4.65 -12.64
CA GLU A 239 2.07 4.09 -12.11
C GLU A 239 1.95 2.58 -11.87
N ALA A 240 0.83 2.11 -11.34
CA ALA A 240 0.56 0.68 -11.16
C ALA A 240 0.48 -0.08 -12.49
N ASP A 241 -0.15 0.50 -13.50
CA ASP A 241 -0.24 -0.07 -14.85
C ASP A 241 1.14 -0.20 -15.52
N ALA A 242 1.94 0.87 -15.51
CA ALA A 242 3.28 0.85 -16.05
C ALA A 242 4.19 -0.18 -15.34
N PHE A 243 4.06 -0.27 -14.01
CA PHE A 243 4.79 -1.24 -13.20
C PHE A 243 4.35 -2.67 -13.50
N PHE A 244 3.04 -2.92 -13.58
CA PHE A 244 2.46 -4.22 -13.96
C PHE A 244 2.92 -4.64 -15.34
N SER A 245 2.77 -3.75 -16.32
CA SER A 245 3.16 -3.98 -17.71
C SER A 245 4.61 -4.44 -17.82
N ARG A 246 5.52 -3.77 -17.12
CA ARG A 246 6.94 -4.12 -17.09
C ARG A 246 7.20 -5.49 -16.45
N CYS A 247 6.56 -5.80 -15.33
CA CYS A 247 6.73 -7.08 -14.63
C CYS A 247 6.11 -8.24 -15.41
N TYR A 248 4.95 -8.03 -16.02
CA TYR A 248 4.25 -9.02 -16.81
C TYR A 248 4.99 -9.35 -18.10
N ALA A 249 5.52 -8.32 -18.79
CA ALA A 249 6.40 -8.50 -19.96
C ALA A 249 7.67 -9.30 -19.61
N GLU A 250 8.30 -9.02 -18.46
CA GLU A 250 9.42 -9.82 -17.95
C GLU A 250 9.02 -11.27 -17.71
N GLY A 251 7.86 -11.49 -17.09
CA GLY A 251 7.35 -12.82 -16.79
C GLY A 251 7.10 -13.63 -18.06
N ILE A 252 6.54 -13.02 -19.10
CA ILE A 252 6.33 -13.66 -20.41
C ILE A 252 7.66 -13.91 -21.11
N GLY A 253 8.56 -12.92 -21.17
CA GLY A 253 9.86 -13.03 -21.83
C GLY A 253 10.75 -14.14 -21.24
N ARG A 254 10.61 -14.43 -19.94
CA ARG A 254 11.28 -15.55 -19.27
C ARG A 254 10.52 -16.88 -19.31
N GLY A 255 9.32 -16.92 -19.86
CA GLY A 255 8.46 -18.12 -19.86
C GLY A 255 7.86 -18.47 -18.49
N ILE A 256 7.85 -17.54 -17.54
CA ILE A 256 7.28 -17.72 -16.19
C ILE A 256 5.76 -17.53 -16.21
N MET A 257 5.26 -16.69 -17.11
CA MET A 257 3.85 -16.35 -17.31
C MET A 257 3.45 -16.57 -18.77
N THR A 258 2.18 -16.89 -18.99
CA THR A 258 1.64 -17.09 -20.34
C THR A 258 0.88 -15.85 -20.77
N GLY A 259 1.15 -15.37 -21.99
CA GLY A 259 0.35 -14.32 -22.62
C GLY A 259 -1.04 -14.84 -22.97
N VAL A 260 -2.05 -13.98 -22.87
CA VAL A 260 -3.44 -14.37 -23.17
C VAL A 260 -3.63 -14.67 -24.66
N ASN A 261 -2.91 -13.97 -25.53
CA ASN A 261 -2.99 -14.08 -26.98
C ASN A 261 -1.66 -13.73 -27.66
N ALA A 262 -1.59 -13.91 -28.98
CA ALA A 262 -0.40 -13.64 -29.79
C ALA A 262 0.03 -12.15 -29.74
N ASP A 263 -0.94 -11.23 -29.68
CA ASP A 263 -0.67 -9.79 -29.59
C ASP A 263 0.03 -9.45 -28.26
N THR A 264 -0.41 -10.05 -27.15
CA THR A 264 0.22 -9.90 -25.84
C THR A 264 1.65 -10.42 -25.84
N HIS A 265 1.91 -11.54 -26.55
CA HIS A 265 3.27 -12.05 -26.69
C HIS A 265 4.18 -11.09 -27.48
N THR A 266 3.66 -10.52 -28.56
CA THR A 266 4.40 -9.54 -29.38
C THR A 266 4.72 -8.28 -28.58
N TRP A 267 3.71 -7.70 -27.92
CA TRP A 267 3.90 -6.54 -27.05
C TRP A 267 4.86 -6.81 -25.89
N ALA A 268 4.74 -7.98 -25.24
CA ALA A 268 5.62 -8.35 -24.13
C ALA A 268 7.08 -8.48 -24.59
N ALA A 269 7.33 -9.04 -25.78
CA ALA A 269 8.65 -9.12 -26.36
C ALA A 269 9.25 -7.72 -26.62
N GLU A 270 8.48 -6.80 -27.19
CA GLU A 270 8.92 -5.41 -27.41
C GLU A 270 9.30 -4.70 -26.11
N VAL A 271 8.45 -4.81 -25.07
CA VAL A 271 8.70 -4.21 -23.76
C VAL A 271 9.91 -4.86 -23.07
N PHE A 272 10.04 -6.18 -23.18
CA PHE A 272 11.15 -6.95 -22.61
C PHE A 272 12.49 -6.57 -23.24
N ASP A 273 12.55 -6.52 -24.58
CA ASP A 273 13.77 -6.18 -25.32
C ASP A 273 14.19 -4.73 -25.07
N ALA A 274 13.23 -3.78 -25.08
CA ALA A 274 13.51 -2.36 -24.80
C ALA A 274 14.07 -2.13 -23.38
N ALA A 275 13.68 -2.96 -22.41
CA ALA A 275 14.19 -2.87 -21.04
C ALA A 275 15.65 -3.36 -20.92
N ARG A 276 16.02 -4.43 -21.64
CA ARG A 276 17.38 -5.01 -21.61
C ARG A 276 18.45 -4.06 -22.13
N ASP A 277 18.13 -3.27 -23.14
CA ASP A 277 19.07 -2.30 -23.72
C ASP A 277 19.32 -1.09 -22.81
N SER A 278 18.56 -0.94 -21.72
CA SER A 278 18.63 0.23 -20.86
C SER A 278 18.54 -0.07 -19.36
N ASP A 279 19.41 -0.92 -18.84
CA ASP A 279 19.55 -1.23 -17.38
C ASP A 279 19.43 -0.01 -16.45
N ARG A 280 19.84 1.19 -16.88
CA ARG A 280 19.71 2.45 -16.12
C ARG A 280 18.28 2.99 -16.00
N ARG A 281 17.32 2.44 -16.72
CA ARG A 281 15.91 2.86 -16.79
C ARG A 281 14.95 1.76 -16.30
N ASP A 282 15.45 0.59 -15.95
CA ASP A 282 14.58 -0.48 -15.47
C ASP A 282 13.95 -0.12 -14.12
N VAL A 283 12.76 -0.66 -13.89
CA VAL A 283 11.98 -0.45 -12.68
C VAL A 283 12.64 -1.19 -11.53
N LEU A 284 12.72 -0.55 -10.36
CA LEU A 284 13.33 -1.12 -9.17
C LEU A 284 12.29 -1.72 -8.23
N VAL A 285 12.59 -2.91 -7.70
CA VAL A 285 11.79 -3.62 -6.71
C VAL A 285 12.69 -3.99 -5.54
N ALA A 286 12.41 -3.42 -4.36
CA ALA A 286 13.31 -3.42 -3.22
C ALA A 286 14.73 -2.95 -3.60
N TYR A 287 15.66 -3.86 -3.85
CA TYR A 287 17.06 -3.55 -4.20
C TYR A 287 17.44 -3.94 -5.62
N ASP A 288 16.58 -4.69 -6.29
CA ASP A 288 16.86 -5.37 -7.55
C ASP A 288 16.07 -4.70 -8.68
N THR A 289 16.55 -4.80 -9.91
CA THR A 289 15.74 -4.44 -11.09
C THR A 289 14.72 -5.54 -11.37
N VAL A 290 13.64 -5.23 -12.09
CA VAL A 290 12.69 -6.26 -12.54
C VAL A 290 13.41 -7.38 -13.30
N GLY A 291 14.41 -7.02 -14.12
CA GLY A 291 15.32 -7.95 -14.80
C GLY A 291 16.16 -8.88 -13.90
N GLU A 292 16.24 -8.64 -12.60
CA GLU A 292 17.02 -9.42 -11.64
C GLU A 292 16.16 -10.21 -10.64
N LEU A 293 14.84 -10.00 -10.61
CA LEU A 293 13.94 -10.65 -9.65
C LEU A 293 13.90 -12.17 -9.84
N ASN A 294 13.74 -12.92 -8.75
CA ASN A 294 13.38 -14.34 -8.84
C ASN A 294 11.92 -14.53 -9.28
N GLU A 295 11.58 -15.75 -9.72
CA GLU A 295 10.25 -16.03 -10.29
C GLU A 295 9.10 -15.75 -9.32
N ASP A 296 9.23 -16.16 -8.06
CA ASP A 296 8.21 -15.96 -7.03
C ASP A 296 7.95 -14.48 -6.75
N THR A 297 9.03 -13.69 -6.63
CA THR A 297 8.93 -12.26 -6.39
C THR A 297 8.32 -11.56 -7.60
N LEU A 298 8.72 -11.97 -8.81
CA LEU A 298 8.16 -11.42 -10.05
C LEU A 298 6.66 -11.69 -10.17
N ARG A 299 6.22 -12.93 -9.90
CA ARG A 299 4.80 -13.30 -9.84
C ARG A 299 4.04 -12.51 -8.81
N TYR A 300 4.61 -12.41 -7.60
CA TYR A 300 4.01 -11.66 -6.51
C TYR A 300 3.83 -10.18 -6.87
N VAL A 301 4.89 -9.49 -7.30
CA VAL A 301 4.81 -8.06 -7.59
C VAL A 301 3.94 -7.76 -8.79
N SER A 302 3.98 -8.59 -9.83
CA SER A 302 3.09 -8.47 -10.98
C SER A 302 1.62 -8.55 -10.53
N GLY A 303 1.31 -9.53 -9.69
CA GLY A 303 -0.03 -9.71 -9.15
C GLY A 303 -0.48 -8.55 -8.26
N VAL A 304 0.39 -8.05 -7.36
CA VAL A 304 0.09 -6.88 -6.51
C VAL A 304 -0.10 -5.62 -7.36
N SER A 305 0.74 -5.38 -8.37
CA SER A 305 0.60 -4.22 -9.25
C SER A 305 -0.67 -4.26 -10.09
N PHE A 306 -1.04 -5.44 -10.60
CA PHE A 306 -2.29 -5.64 -11.32
C PHE A 306 -3.49 -5.35 -10.42
N GLN A 307 -3.48 -5.90 -9.20
CA GLN A 307 -4.53 -5.70 -8.22
C GLN A 307 -4.73 -4.23 -7.86
N ARG A 308 -3.61 -3.49 -7.65
CA ARG A 308 -3.65 -2.05 -7.41
C ARG A 308 -4.23 -1.30 -8.61
N TYR A 309 -3.75 -1.58 -9.82
CA TYR A 309 -4.24 -0.96 -11.04
C TYR A 309 -5.76 -1.17 -11.18
N HIS A 310 -6.21 -2.42 -11.06
CA HIS A 310 -7.61 -2.79 -11.22
C HIS A 310 -8.49 -2.16 -10.14
N CYS A 311 -8.05 -2.16 -8.88
CA CYS A 311 -8.75 -1.51 -7.77
C CYS A 311 -8.93 0.00 -8.01
N LEU A 312 -7.85 0.70 -8.37
CA LEU A 312 -7.89 2.14 -8.59
C LEU A 312 -8.70 2.50 -9.86
N GLN A 313 -8.65 1.68 -10.90
CA GLN A 313 -9.47 1.84 -12.11
C GLN A 313 -10.96 1.69 -11.79
N LEU A 314 -11.35 0.67 -11.02
CA LEU A 314 -12.75 0.49 -10.61
C LEU A 314 -13.25 1.63 -9.72
N ILE A 315 -12.44 2.10 -8.77
CA ILE A 315 -12.80 3.27 -7.95
C ILE A 315 -13.02 4.50 -8.83
N MET A 316 -12.15 4.72 -9.83
CA MET A 316 -12.34 5.81 -10.79
C MET A 316 -13.64 5.65 -11.59
N ASN A 317 -13.91 4.45 -12.11
CA ASN A 317 -15.16 4.16 -12.84
C ASN A 317 -16.38 4.52 -12.00
N LEU A 318 -16.40 4.08 -10.73
CA LEU A 318 -17.47 4.39 -9.80
C LEU A 318 -17.63 5.91 -9.60
N ILE A 319 -16.53 6.63 -9.36
CA ILE A 319 -16.53 8.10 -9.19
C ILE A 319 -17.06 8.80 -10.45
N ASP A 320 -16.72 8.29 -11.63
CA ASP A 320 -17.17 8.80 -12.93
C ASP A 320 -18.62 8.39 -13.26
N GLY A 321 -19.29 7.64 -12.38
CA GLY A 321 -20.69 7.22 -12.51
C GLY A 321 -20.92 5.96 -13.36
N ILE A 322 -19.85 5.22 -13.67
CA ILE A 322 -19.93 3.92 -14.35
C ILE A 322 -20.28 2.85 -13.32
N ASP A 323 -21.41 2.17 -13.51
CA ASP A 323 -21.86 1.10 -12.64
C ASP A 323 -20.94 -0.12 -12.77
N SER A 324 -20.04 -0.29 -11.80
CA SER A 324 -19.02 -1.33 -11.73
C SER A 324 -18.99 -2.00 -10.35
N TRP A 325 -20.12 -1.97 -9.64
CA TRP A 325 -20.23 -2.51 -8.27
C TRP A 325 -20.10 -4.03 -8.20
N GLU A 326 -20.51 -4.74 -9.24
CA GLU A 326 -20.35 -6.19 -9.33
C GLU A 326 -18.87 -6.58 -9.43
N GLU A 327 -18.14 -5.97 -10.37
CA GLU A 327 -16.69 -6.14 -10.54
C GLU A 327 -15.92 -5.73 -9.29
N TRP A 328 -16.36 -4.64 -8.63
CA TRP A 328 -15.82 -4.20 -7.35
C TRP A 328 -16.00 -5.23 -6.24
N THR A 329 -17.19 -5.82 -6.13
CA THR A 329 -17.50 -6.83 -5.11
C THR A 329 -16.67 -8.09 -5.35
N ALA A 330 -16.57 -8.54 -6.60
CA ALA A 330 -15.69 -9.63 -7.01
C ALA A 330 -14.22 -9.37 -6.65
N LEU A 331 -13.73 -8.14 -6.88
CA LEU A 331 -12.37 -7.76 -6.56
C LEU A 331 -12.09 -7.76 -5.05
N CYS A 332 -13.05 -7.32 -4.24
CA CYS A 332 -12.92 -7.30 -2.79
C CYS A 332 -12.93 -8.72 -2.22
N PHE A 333 -13.79 -9.58 -2.75
CA PHE A 333 -14.06 -10.91 -2.19
C PHE A 333 -13.83 -12.03 -3.23
N PRO A 334 -12.60 -12.21 -3.72
CA PRO A 334 -12.30 -13.20 -4.77
C PRO A 334 -12.58 -14.64 -4.34
N ILE A 335 -12.63 -14.90 -3.03
CA ILE A 335 -12.98 -16.22 -2.48
C ILE A 335 -14.39 -16.67 -2.88
N LEU A 336 -15.32 -15.74 -3.15
CA LEU A 336 -16.68 -16.06 -3.54
C LEU A 336 -16.77 -16.60 -4.98
N GLN A 337 -15.87 -16.14 -5.87
CA GLN A 337 -15.85 -16.61 -7.26
C GLN A 337 -15.37 -18.06 -7.39
N LYS A 338 -14.49 -18.50 -6.48
CA LYS A 338 -13.93 -19.86 -6.52
C LYS A 338 -14.95 -20.92 -6.09
N SER A 339 -15.87 -20.60 -5.17
CA SER A 339 -16.88 -21.56 -4.71
C SER A 339 -17.88 -21.94 -5.80
N GLU A 340 -18.28 -20.99 -6.66
CA GLU A 340 -19.25 -21.25 -7.73
C GLU A 340 -18.69 -22.16 -8.83
N GLN A 341 -17.36 -22.14 -9.05
CA GLN A 341 -16.72 -22.99 -10.05
C GLN A 341 -16.62 -24.47 -9.62
N VAL A 342 -16.63 -24.75 -8.31
CA VAL A 342 -16.50 -26.12 -7.79
C VAL A 342 -17.83 -26.86 -7.88
N ASP A 343 -18.95 -26.21 -7.55
CA ASP A 343 -20.27 -26.85 -7.56
C ASP A 343 -20.74 -27.25 -8.97
N HIS A 344 -20.33 -26.53 -10.01
CA HIS A 344 -20.66 -26.90 -11.40
C HIS A 344 -19.78 -28.02 -11.99
N GLY A 345 -18.71 -28.41 -11.30
CA GLY A 345 -17.83 -29.51 -11.71
C GLY A 345 -18.29 -30.88 -11.24
N GLU A 346 -19.04 -30.96 -10.14
CA GLU A 346 -19.45 -32.24 -9.53
C GLU A 346 -20.75 -32.82 -10.11
N GLU A 347 -21.59 -32.03 -10.79
CA GLU A 347 -22.79 -32.54 -11.47
C GLU A 347 -22.52 -33.19 -12.86
N ARG A 348 -21.25 -33.33 -13.26
CA ARG A 348 -20.86 -33.89 -14.57
C ARG A 348 -20.04 -35.18 -14.52
N ASN A 349 -20.04 -35.90 -13.40
CA ASN A 349 -19.47 -37.26 -13.32
C ASN A 349 -20.53 -38.31 -12.98
#